data_AF-A0A7X8ZMX1-F1
#
_entry.id   AF-A0A7X8ZMX1-F1
#
_cell.length_a   1.000
_cell.length_b   1.000
_cell.length_c   1.000
_cell.angle_alpha   90.00
_cell.angle_beta   90.00
_cell.angle_gamma   90.00
#
_symmetry.space_group_name_H-M   'P 1'
#
loop_
_entity.id
_entity.type
_entity.pdbx_description
1 polymer ?
#
loop_
_entity_poly.entity_id
_entity_poly.type
_entity_poly.pdbx_seq_one_letter_code
_entity_poly.pdbx_strand_id
1 'polypeptide(L)'
;MAKRFVVGDIHGCLPKLKELLLKVGFDSQKDILYCVGDLTDRGPESVETIRYLMKIKNFFLIIGNHDLWLYHYLKENEIDRRWLNGNHGGETIEQFEQLKVSEEEKHAMASWMETMSLLKVVDDYVLVHAGLPLKIKGGFDDEENLSEDFDTIVSKW
;
A
#
# COMPACT_ATOMS: atom_id res chain seq x y z
N MET A 1 9.64 15.27 -19.55
CA MET A 1 9.91 14.07 -18.73
C MET A 1 8.67 13.73 -17.90
N ALA A 2 8.55 12.48 -17.45
CA ALA A 2 7.55 12.06 -16.46
C ALA A 2 7.94 12.63 -15.08
N LYS A 3 6.95 13.12 -14.32
CA LYS A 3 7.16 13.57 -12.93
C LYS A 3 7.01 12.39 -11.98
N ARG A 4 7.65 12.48 -10.82
CA ARG A 4 7.53 11.49 -9.73
C ARG A 4 6.86 12.16 -8.53
N PHE A 5 5.85 11.51 -8.00
CA PHE A 5 5.11 11.95 -6.83
C PHE A 5 5.21 10.90 -5.75
N VAL A 6 5.35 11.35 -4.51
CA VAL A 6 5.30 10.50 -3.32
C VAL A 6 4.13 10.98 -2.47
N VAL A 7 3.26 10.07 -2.07
CA VAL A 7 2.13 10.34 -1.16
C VAL A 7 2.25 9.45 0.07
N GLY A 8 1.95 10.04 1.23
CA GLY A 8 1.85 9.34 2.51
C GLY A 8 0.58 8.50 2.61
N ASP A 9 0.27 8.11 3.83
CA ASP A 9 -0.88 7.29 4.21
C ASP A 9 -2.18 7.85 3.62
N ILE A 10 -2.93 6.99 2.92
CA ILE A 10 -4.16 7.38 2.22
C ILE A 10 -5.37 7.06 3.08
N HIS A 11 -5.39 5.92 3.76
CA HIS A 11 -6.45 5.51 4.67
C HIS A 11 -7.86 5.73 4.10
N GLY A 12 -8.13 5.17 2.92
CA GLY A 12 -9.44 5.28 2.27
C GLY A 12 -9.92 6.72 1.96
N CYS A 13 -9.04 7.73 2.01
CA CYS A 13 -9.40 9.14 1.78
C CYS A 13 -9.37 9.51 0.29
N LEU A 14 -10.01 8.72 -0.57
CA LEU A 14 -9.96 8.87 -2.02
C LEU A 14 -10.32 10.28 -2.54
N PRO A 15 -11.35 10.99 -2.04
CA PRO A 15 -11.66 12.34 -2.52
C PRO A 15 -10.51 13.32 -2.31
N LYS A 16 -9.85 13.25 -1.14
CA LYS A 16 -8.69 14.09 -0.81
C LYS A 16 -7.47 13.73 -1.66
N LEU A 17 -7.26 12.43 -1.91
CA LEU A 17 -6.19 11.98 -2.81
C LEU A 17 -6.41 12.56 -4.22
N LYS A 18 -7.62 12.45 -4.77
CA LYS A 18 -7.94 13.00 -6.10
C LYS A 18 -7.75 14.52 -6.16
N GLU A 19 -8.17 15.25 -5.12
CA GLU A 19 -7.96 16.69 -5.01
C GLU A 19 -6.47 17.04 -5.00
N LEU A 20 -5.68 16.32 -4.21
CA LEU A 20 -4.22 16.52 -4.12
C LEU A 20 -3.55 16.27 -5.47
N LEU A 21 -3.86 15.14 -6.13
CA LEU A 21 -3.31 14.77 -7.43
C LEU A 21 -3.68 15.80 -8.51
N LEU A 22 -4.91 16.32 -8.49
CA LEU A 22 -5.34 17.40 -9.39
C LEU A 22 -4.54 18.69 -9.13
N LYS A 23 -4.37 19.07 -7.86
CA LYS A 23 -3.67 20.30 -7.45
C LYS A 23 -2.21 20.32 -7.89
N VAL A 24 -1.55 19.15 -7.91
CA VAL A 24 -0.15 19.00 -8.37
C VAL A 24 -0.03 18.69 -9.87
N GLY A 25 -1.17 18.61 -10.57
CA GLY A 25 -1.25 18.32 -12.00
C GLY A 25 -0.68 16.95 -12.36
N PHE A 26 -1.00 15.92 -11.58
CA PHE A 26 -0.60 14.55 -11.83
C PHE A 26 -1.31 13.98 -13.08
N ASP A 27 -0.53 13.36 -13.97
CA ASP A 27 -1.04 12.65 -15.15
C ASP A 27 -0.87 11.13 -14.97
N SER A 28 -1.97 10.40 -14.77
CA SER A 28 -1.96 8.95 -14.50
C SER A 28 -1.46 8.08 -15.66
N GLN A 29 -1.36 8.64 -16.87
CA GLN A 29 -0.86 7.92 -18.05
C GLN A 29 0.64 8.10 -18.26
N LYS A 30 1.23 9.12 -17.63
CA LYS A 30 2.61 9.56 -17.89
C LYS A 30 3.48 9.59 -16.64
N ASP A 31 2.97 10.14 -15.54
CA ASP A 31 3.71 10.35 -14.31
C ASP A 31 3.78 9.08 -13.46
N ILE A 32 4.63 9.09 -12.44
CA ILE A 32 4.84 7.99 -11.49
C ILE A 32 4.30 8.41 -10.12
N LEU A 33 3.53 7.52 -9.49
CA LEU A 33 3.03 7.71 -8.13
C LEU A 33 3.56 6.61 -7.21
N TYR A 34 4.34 7.02 -6.21
CA TYR A 34 4.75 6.18 -5.09
C TYR A 34 3.83 6.45 -3.90
N CYS A 35 3.28 5.41 -3.29
CA CYS A 35 2.56 5.49 -2.03
C CYS A 35 3.39 4.83 -0.93
N VAL A 36 3.59 5.49 0.20
CA VAL A 36 4.37 4.94 1.33
C VAL A 36 3.52 4.19 2.35
N GLY A 37 2.60 3.38 1.85
CA GLY A 37 1.80 2.45 2.65
C GLY A 37 0.42 2.98 3.03
N ASP A 38 -0.30 2.14 3.76
CA ASP A 38 -1.54 2.44 4.44
C ASP A 38 -2.63 2.99 3.50
N LEU A 39 -2.98 2.16 2.52
CA LEU A 39 -4.02 2.47 1.52
C LEU A 39 -5.42 2.53 2.12
N THR A 40 -5.71 1.63 3.05
CA THR A 40 -7.06 1.37 3.58
C THR A 40 -7.18 1.66 5.06
N ASP A 41 -8.36 1.41 5.59
CA ASP A 41 -8.78 1.61 6.98
C ASP A 41 -8.97 3.08 7.34
N ARG A 42 -9.73 3.33 8.41
CA ARG A 42 -10.07 4.65 8.99
C ARG A 42 -10.94 5.55 8.09
N GLY A 43 -10.75 5.52 6.78
CA GLY A 43 -11.51 6.32 5.82
C GLY A 43 -12.68 5.58 5.17
N PRO A 44 -13.58 6.36 4.53
CA PRO A 44 -14.86 5.84 4.05
C PRO A 44 -14.80 5.13 2.69
N GLU A 45 -13.68 5.23 1.95
CA GLU A 45 -13.58 4.77 0.56
C GLU A 45 -12.34 3.86 0.36
N SER A 46 -12.11 2.89 1.26
CA SER A 46 -10.99 1.94 1.17
C SER A 46 -11.02 1.13 -0.13
N VAL A 47 -12.16 0.51 -0.46
CA VAL A 47 -12.30 -0.35 -1.64
C VAL A 47 -12.15 0.48 -2.93
N GLU A 48 -12.79 1.65 -2.98
CA GLU A 48 -12.70 2.58 -4.10
C GLU A 48 -11.28 3.13 -4.26
N THR A 49 -10.55 3.33 -3.16
CA THR A 49 -9.14 3.74 -3.18
C THR A 49 -8.30 2.70 -3.92
N ILE A 50 -8.41 1.42 -3.56
CA ILE A 50 -7.71 0.32 -4.24
C ILE A 50 -8.07 0.31 -5.74
N ARG A 51 -9.38 0.31 -6.06
CA ARG A 51 -9.88 0.32 -7.45
C ARG A 51 -9.36 1.49 -8.27
N TYR A 52 -9.19 2.65 -7.65
CA TYR A 52 -8.65 3.84 -8.30
C TYR A 52 -7.14 3.69 -8.57
N LEU A 53 -6.38 3.26 -7.56
CA LEU A 53 -4.92 3.12 -7.65
C LEU A 53 -4.51 2.02 -8.64
N MET A 54 -5.24 0.91 -8.72
CA MET A 54 -5.02 -0.15 -9.71
C MET A 54 -5.13 0.33 -11.17
N LYS A 55 -5.79 1.47 -11.43
CA LYS A 55 -5.93 2.06 -12.77
C LYS A 55 -4.77 2.97 -13.16
N ILE A 56 -3.88 3.31 -12.22
CA ILE A 56 -2.73 4.17 -12.48
C ILE A 56 -1.60 3.31 -13.05
N LYS A 57 -1.13 3.66 -14.25
CA LYS A 57 -0.18 2.83 -15.00
C LYS A 57 1.16 2.66 -14.31
N ASN A 58 1.71 3.73 -13.73
CA ASN A 58 3.01 3.73 -13.05
C ASN A 58 2.82 3.97 -11.55
N PHE A 59 2.08 3.09 -10.90
CA PHE A 59 1.86 3.12 -9.46
C PHE A 59 2.79 2.12 -8.75
N PHE A 60 3.34 2.53 -7.61
CA PHE A 60 4.15 1.69 -6.75
C PHE A 60 3.71 1.88 -5.30
N LEU A 61 3.31 0.81 -4.62
CA LEU A 61 3.11 0.80 -3.18
C LEU A 61 4.39 0.33 -2.49
N ILE A 62 4.76 1.07 -1.45
CA ILE A 62 5.62 0.61 -0.40
C ILE A 62 4.70 0.12 0.71
N ILE A 63 4.76 -1.17 1.04
CA ILE A 63 3.80 -1.84 1.92
C ILE A 63 3.89 -1.30 3.36
N GLY A 64 2.76 -0.83 3.90
CA GLY A 64 2.55 -0.52 5.31
C GLY A 64 1.94 -1.68 6.09
N ASN A 65 1.77 -1.51 7.40
CA ASN A 65 1.21 -2.59 8.24
C ASN A 65 -0.28 -2.83 7.95
N HIS A 66 -1.04 -1.78 7.61
CA HIS A 66 -2.45 -1.95 7.24
C HIS A 66 -2.61 -2.71 5.93
N ASP A 67 -1.70 -2.48 4.98
CA ASP A 67 -1.70 -3.16 3.69
C ASP A 67 -1.42 -4.67 3.83
N LEU A 68 -0.56 -5.07 4.78
CA LEU A 68 -0.31 -6.49 5.07
C LEU A 68 -1.55 -7.20 5.59
N TRP A 69 -2.24 -6.61 6.58
CA TRP A 69 -3.48 -7.21 7.10
C TRP A 69 -4.55 -7.30 6.03
N LEU A 70 -4.71 -6.26 5.22
CA LEU A 70 -5.62 -6.29 4.08
C LEU A 70 -5.26 -7.41 3.11
N TYR A 71 -3.98 -7.57 2.76
CA TYR A 71 -3.54 -8.60 1.82
C TYR A 71 -3.90 -10.01 2.31
N HIS A 72 -3.65 -10.34 3.59
CA HIS A 72 -4.04 -11.64 4.16
C HIS A 72 -5.55 -11.85 4.15
N TYR A 73 -6.32 -10.81 4.42
CA TYR A 73 -7.78 -10.88 4.29
C TYR A 73 -8.23 -11.14 2.84
N LEU A 74 -7.63 -10.45 1.87
CA LEU A 74 -8.01 -10.60 0.46
C LEU A 74 -7.60 -11.94 -0.13
N LYS A 75 -6.46 -12.50 0.31
CA LYS A 75 -5.89 -13.74 -0.25
C LYS A 75 -6.39 -14.99 0.47
N GLU A 76 -6.47 -14.93 1.79
CA GLU A 76 -6.66 -16.11 2.65
C GLU A 76 -7.91 -16.00 3.53
N ASN A 77 -8.61 -14.86 3.47
CA ASN A 77 -9.69 -14.52 4.39
C ASN A 77 -9.24 -14.59 5.87
N GLU A 78 -7.95 -14.39 6.10
CA GLU A 78 -7.34 -14.32 7.43
C GLU A 78 -7.52 -12.93 8.02
N ILE A 79 -7.92 -12.86 9.28
CA ILE A 79 -8.18 -11.60 9.97
C ILE A 79 -7.35 -11.55 11.25
N ASP A 80 -6.39 -10.62 11.27
CA ASP A 80 -5.62 -10.31 12.47
C ASP A 80 -6.47 -9.55 13.49
N ARG A 81 -6.45 -10.01 14.75
CA ARG A 81 -7.17 -9.34 15.85
C ARG A 81 -6.68 -7.91 16.10
N ARG A 82 -5.40 -7.62 15.86
CA ARG A 82 -4.82 -6.28 15.95
C ARG A 82 -5.42 -5.35 14.90
N TRP A 83 -5.69 -5.88 13.70
CA TRP A 83 -6.30 -5.11 12.62
C TRP A 83 -7.72 -4.64 12.99
N LEU A 84 -8.51 -5.54 13.58
CA LEU A 84 -9.86 -5.21 14.07
C LEU A 84 -9.83 -4.29 15.30
N ASN A 85 -8.93 -4.55 16.25
CA ASN A 85 -8.93 -3.89 17.55
C ASN A 85 -8.05 -2.63 17.54
N GLY A 86 -8.64 -1.51 17.13
CA GLY A 86 -7.99 -0.19 17.17
C GLY A 86 -7.24 0.21 15.90
N ASN A 87 -7.22 -0.66 14.89
CA ASN A 87 -6.65 -0.36 13.57
C ASN A 87 -7.68 -0.32 12.45
N HIS A 88 -8.97 -0.31 12.79
CA HIS A 88 -10.08 -0.01 11.88
C HIS A 88 -10.25 -0.96 10.68
N GLY A 89 -9.67 -2.16 10.73
CA GLY A 89 -9.86 -3.18 9.67
C GLY A 89 -11.31 -3.61 9.49
N GLY A 90 -12.11 -3.56 10.57
CA GLY A 90 -13.54 -3.87 10.51
C GLY A 90 -14.33 -2.95 9.57
N GLU A 91 -13.97 -1.66 9.52
CA GLU A 91 -14.62 -0.68 8.62
C GLU A 91 -14.33 -1.00 7.16
N THR A 92 -13.09 -1.42 6.86
CA THR A 92 -12.71 -1.85 5.51
C THR A 92 -13.45 -3.13 5.12
N ILE A 93 -13.50 -4.14 6.00
CA ILE A 93 -14.25 -5.38 5.74
C ILE A 93 -15.74 -5.09 5.47
N GLU A 94 -16.35 -4.22 6.27
CA GLU A 94 -17.75 -3.81 6.07
C GLU A 94 -17.95 -3.17 4.67
N GLN A 95 -17.01 -2.34 4.20
CA GLN A 95 -17.07 -1.79 2.85
C GLN A 95 -17.01 -2.88 1.77
N PHE A 96 -16.14 -3.89 1.92
CA PHE A 96 -16.08 -5.03 1.00
C PHE A 96 -17.44 -5.78 0.93
N GLU A 97 -18.10 -5.97 2.07
CA GLU A 97 -19.41 -6.61 2.16
C GLU A 97 -20.53 -5.75 1.55
N GLN A 98 -20.60 -4.46 1.93
CA GLN A 98 -21.62 -3.52 1.45
C GLN A 98 -21.56 -3.33 -0.06
N LEU A 99 -20.34 -3.23 -0.62
CA LEU A 99 -20.11 -3.10 -2.06
C LEU A 99 -20.22 -4.43 -2.80
N LYS A 100 -20.43 -5.54 -2.09
CA LYS A 100 -20.54 -6.90 -2.64
C LYS A 100 -19.35 -7.23 -3.55
N VAL A 101 -18.15 -6.91 -3.10
CA VAL A 101 -16.91 -7.20 -3.82
C VAL A 101 -16.79 -8.72 -3.96
N SER A 102 -16.64 -9.21 -5.19
CA SER A 102 -16.54 -10.64 -5.45
C SER A 102 -15.20 -11.19 -4.97
N GLU A 103 -15.14 -12.49 -4.70
CA GLU A 103 -13.89 -13.18 -4.39
C GLU A 103 -12.86 -13.08 -5.53
N GLU A 104 -13.33 -13.05 -6.79
CA GLU A 104 -12.47 -12.80 -7.95
C GLU A 104 -11.83 -11.41 -7.91
N GLU A 105 -12.59 -10.38 -7.54
CA GLU A 105 -12.07 -9.02 -7.39
C GLU A 105 -11.10 -8.93 -6.20
N LYS A 106 -11.41 -9.56 -5.07
CA LYS A 106 -10.49 -9.62 -3.92
C LYS A 106 -9.17 -10.29 -4.29
N HIS A 107 -9.20 -11.43 -4.97
CA HIS A 107 -7.99 -12.10 -5.44
C HIS A 107 -7.21 -11.26 -6.45
N ALA A 108 -7.89 -10.50 -7.32
CA ALA A 108 -7.23 -9.58 -8.24
C ALA A 108 -6.53 -8.43 -7.49
N MET A 109 -7.16 -7.90 -6.43
CA MET A 109 -6.55 -6.90 -5.55
C MET A 109 -5.36 -7.49 -4.80
N ALA A 110 -5.46 -8.71 -4.25
CA ALA A 110 -4.35 -9.40 -3.60
C ALA A 110 -3.18 -9.62 -4.56
N SER A 111 -3.44 -10.13 -5.77
CA SER A 111 -2.42 -10.36 -6.80
C SER A 111 -1.73 -9.07 -7.22
N TRP A 112 -2.48 -7.96 -7.25
CA TRP A 112 -1.90 -6.64 -7.49
C TRP A 112 -0.96 -6.23 -6.34
N MET A 113 -1.36 -6.46 -5.08
CA MET A 113 -0.54 -6.19 -3.89
C MET A 113 0.74 -7.02 -3.81
N GLU A 114 0.76 -8.24 -4.36
CA GLU A 114 1.98 -9.08 -4.42
C GLU A 114 3.11 -8.45 -5.26
N THR A 115 2.78 -7.51 -6.16
CA THR A 115 3.79 -6.84 -6.99
C THR A 115 4.52 -5.71 -6.26
N MET A 116 4.15 -5.43 -5.01
CA MET A 116 4.58 -4.26 -4.26
C MET A 116 5.75 -4.56 -3.31
N SER A 117 6.48 -3.51 -2.93
CA SER A 117 7.78 -3.65 -2.26
C SER A 117 7.72 -3.15 -0.82
N LEU A 118 8.57 -3.65 0.07
CA LEU A 118 8.65 -3.14 1.46
C LEU A 118 9.56 -1.90 1.58
N LEU A 119 10.44 -1.74 0.59
CA LEU A 119 11.35 -0.62 0.45
C LEU A 119 11.56 -0.35 -1.03
N LYS A 120 11.80 0.91 -1.39
CA LYS A 120 12.21 1.27 -2.74
C LYS A 120 13.26 2.37 -2.73
N VAL A 121 14.38 2.13 -3.40
CA VAL A 121 15.38 3.17 -3.69
C VAL A 121 14.99 3.87 -5.00
N VAL A 122 14.91 5.20 -4.96
CA VAL A 122 14.56 6.05 -6.11
C VAL A 122 15.55 7.21 -6.16
N ASP A 123 16.54 7.10 -7.05
CA ASP A 123 17.66 8.04 -7.13
C ASP A 123 18.33 8.17 -5.75
N ASP A 124 18.40 9.38 -5.17
CA ASP A 124 18.99 9.64 -3.85
C ASP A 124 18.03 9.43 -2.66
N TYR A 125 16.85 8.84 -2.91
CA TYR A 125 15.80 8.68 -1.90
C TYR A 125 15.54 7.21 -1.57
N VAL A 126 15.28 6.93 -0.30
CA VAL A 126 14.75 5.64 0.16
C VAL A 126 13.32 5.83 0.63
N LEU A 127 12.40 5.08 0.02
CA LEU A 127 10.99 5.06 0.37
C LEU A 127 10.72 3.82 1.23
N VAL A 128 10.20 4.05 2.43
CA VAL A 128 9.85 3.03 3.43
C VAL A 128 8.68 3.58 4.26
N HIS A 129 7.76 2.72 4.71
CA HIS A 129 6.62 3.14 5.51
C HIS A 129 7.03 3.55 6.94
N ALA A 130 7.62 2.63 7.72
CA ALA A 130 7.93 2.85 9.14
C ALA A 130 9.35 3.37 9.43
N GLY A 131 10.08 3.81 8.40
CA GLY A 131 11.48 4.22 8.52
C GLY A 131 12.47 3.04 8.56
N LEU A 132 13.77 3.37 8.50
CA LEU A 132 14.85 2.39 8.65
C LEU A 132 15.49 2.49 10.03
N PRO A 133 15.81 1.36 10.69
CA PRO A 133 16.57 1.41 11.93
C PRO A 133 17.95 2.01 11.65
N LEU A 134 18.36 3.02 12.43
CA LEU A 134 19.67 3.70 12.31
C LEU A 134 20.89 2.76 12.53
N LYS A 135 20.65 1.51 12.94
CA LYS A 135 21.66 0.45 13.03
C LYS A 135 21.24 -0.74 12.16
N ILE A 136 21.56 -0.66 10.88
CA ILE A 136 21.63 -1.84 10.02
C ILE A 136 23.04 -2.43 10.22
N LYS A 137 23.16 -3.65 10.75
CA LYS A 137 24.44 -4.36 10.75
C LYS A 137 24.82 -4.60 9.28
N GLY A 138 25.81 -3.88 8.76
CA GLY A 138 26.32 -4.07 7.39
C GLY A 138 26.41 -2.81 6.53
N GLY A 139 25.77 -1.69 6.92
CA GLY A 139 25.73 -0.48 6.09
C GLY A 139 24.65 -0.53 5.00
N PHE A 140 24.53 0.55 4.22
CA PHE A 140 23.53 0.69 3.15
C PHE A 140 24.01 0.15 1.79
N ASP A 141 25.26 -0.34 1.73
CA ASP A 141 25.93 -0.67 0.48
C ASP A 141 25.60 -2.08 -0.05
N ASP A 142 24.92 -2.91 0.74
CA ASP A 142 24.50 -4.26 0.36
C ASP A 142 22.98 -4.33 0.14
N GLU A 143 22.53 -4.32 -1.12
CA GLU A 143 21.13 -4.57 -1.51
C GLU A 143 20.62 -5.93 -0.98
N GLU A 144 21.50 -6.93 -0.81
CA GLU A 144 21.16 -8.25 -0.25
C GLU A 144 20.70 -8.21 1.22
N ASN A 145 21.09 -7.18 2.00
CA ASN A 145 20.64 -7.04 3.39
C ASN A 145 19.28 -6.32 3.52
N LEU A 146 18.80 -5.70 2.45
CA LEU A 146 17.50 -5.02 2.37
C LEU A 146 16.45 -5.89 1.66
N SER A 147 16.86 -6.99 1.03
CA SER A 147 16.02 -7.86 0.23
C SER A 147 15.50 -9.07 1.01
N GLU A 148 15.06 -8.89 2.26
CA GLU A 148 14.25 -9.95 2.87
C GLU A 148 12.99 -10.14 2.00
N ASP A 149 12.75 -11.38 1.58
CA ASP A 149 11.60 -11.74 0.76
C ASP A 149 10.30 -11.33 1.49
N PHE A 150 9.27 -10.97 0.72
CA PHE A 150 7.99 -10.50 1.26
C PHE A 150 7.45 -11.48 2.31
N ASP A 151 7.53 -12.79 2.03
CA ASP A 151 7.12 -13.86 2.95
C ASP A 151 7.95 -13.89 4.25
N THR A 152 9.25 -13.56 4.18
CA THR A 152 10.13 -13.50 5.35
C THR A 152 9.78 -12.32 6.25
N ILE A 153 9.46 -11.17 5.67
CA ILE A 153 9.06 -10.00 6.45
C ILE A 153 7.66 -10.21 7.02
N VAL A 154 6.71 -10.70 6.22
CA VAL A 154 5.36 -11.08 6.68
C VAL A 154 5.42 -12.01 7.89
N SER A 155 6.32 -13.00 7.88
CA SER A 155 6.45 -13.94 9.01
C SER A 155 6.87 -13.29 10.34
N LYS A 156 7.41 -12.07 10.31
CA LYS A 156 7.88 -11.32 11.48
C LYS A 156 6.85 -10.33 12.03
N TRP A 157 5.73 -10.11 11.34
CA TRP A 157 4.68 -9.17 11.73
C TRP A 157 3.46 -9.86 12.33
#